data_AF-A0A7S4P334-F1
#
_entry.id   AF-A0A7S4P334-F1
#
_cell.length_a   1.000
_cell.length_b   1.000
_cell.length_c   1.000
_cell.angle_alpha   90.00
_cell.angle_beta   90.00
_cell.angle_gamma   90.00
#
_symmetry.space_group_name_H-M   'P 1'
#
loop_
_entity.id
_entity.type
_entity.pdbx_description
1 polymer ?
#
loop_
_entity_poly.entity_id
_entity_poly.type
_entity_poly.pdbx_seq_one_letter_code
_entity_poly.pdbx_strand_id
1 'polypeptide(L)'
;AISNVVHAFAKVHFAKVIDCSILFERMGQVVARMSPQDFSPQSISLLCRSFSKLQDESRSARVVLNRLLQVVESMPKGGFNLQGIAMILRSVHAGDVERKEERYSYYFQLVKGMSPAKMSSQGPRSISEMFEVLEKLNWQDQSLLLLLSQRAIETEEYAWMPTWVVAVLSAARHFGLIRTQPLLFAHLARAVQHIKPTRPFHQDPPTIHEFSIRDLAALADVYSDPMIFDESIFWHVAAIAQQFPERYWDASSLTTCLKSFYKTGQNDMFMYKYF
;
A
#
# COMPACT_ATOMS: atom_id res chain seq x y z
N ALA A 1 19.08 -9.07 -10.88
CA ALA A 1 18.40 -9.87 -11.93
C ALA A 1 17.45 -10.91 -11.33
N ILE A 2 17.93 -11.84 -10.49
CA ILE A 2 17.10 -12.92 -9.90
C ILE A 2 15.88 -12.39 -9.13
N SER A 3 16.04 -11.35 -8.31
CA SER A 3 14.92 -10.74 -7.56
C SER A 3 13.75 -10.33 -8.45
N ASN A 4 14.03 -9.76 -9.63
CA ASN A 4 13.01 -9.29 -10.55
C ASN A 4 12.31 -10.46 -11.25
N VAL A 5 13.06 -11.51 -11.61
CA VAL A 5 12.50 -12.73 -12.19
C VAL A 5 11.58 -13.41 -11.18
N VAL A 6 12.08 -13.71 -9.99
CA VAL A 6 11.29 -14.33 -8.91
C VAL A 6 10.05 -13.49 -8.59
N HIS A 7 10.19 -12.17 -8.56
CA HIS A 7 9.06 -11.27 -8.32
C HIS A 7 8.01 -11.27 -9.43
N ALA A 8 8.43 -11.31 -10.69
CA ALA A 8 7.53 -11.37 -11.83
C ALA A 8 6.70 -12.65 -11.82
N PHE A 9 7.34 -13.81 -11.61
CA PHE A 9 6.67 -15.10 -11.56
C PHE A 9 5.83 -15.28 -10.28
N ALA A 10 6.16 -14.60 -9.19
CA ALA A 10 5.35 -14.63 -7.95
C ALA A 10 4.09 -13.75 -8.03
N LYS A 11 3.80 -13.12 -9.18
CA LYS A 11 2.51 -12.47 -9.40
C LYS A 11 1.43 -13.54 -9.54
N VAL A 12 0.33 -13.34 -8.83
CA VAL A 12 -0.80 -14.30 -8.68
C VAL A 12 -1.34 -14.79 -10.03
N HIS A 13 -1.25 -13.98 -11.09
CA HIS A 13 -1.70 -14.39 -12.41
C HIS A 13 -0.83 -15.50 -13.03
N PHE A 14 0.50 -15.45 -12.86
CA PHE A 14 1.39 -16.49 -13.40
C PHE A 14 1.36 -17.75 -12.54
N ALA A 15 1.40 -17.61 -11.21
CA ALA A 15 1.34 -18.75 -10.29
C ALA A 15 0.05 -19.58 -10.43
N LYS A 16 -1.07 -18.97 -10.86
CA LYS A 16 -2.35 -19.67 -11.10
C LYS A 16 -2.43 -20.40 -12.44
N VAL A 17 -1.59 -20.07 -13.41
CA VAL A 17 -1.71 -20.53 -14.80
C VAL A 17 -0.52 -21.42 -15.21
N ILE A 18 0.63 -21.24 -14.57
CA ILE A 18 1.86 -21.97 -14.84
C ILE A 18 2.38 -22.53 -13.52
N ASP A 19 2.61 -23.85 -13.47
CA ASP A 19 3.34 -24.46 -12.37
C ASP A 19 4.78 -23.92 -12.35
N CYS A 20 5.04 -23.02 -11.43
CA CYS A 20 6.33 -22.38 -11.25
C CYS A 20 7.17 -23.05 -10.14
N SER A 21 6.71 -24.18 -9.56
CA SER A 21 7.34 -24.84 -8.42
C SER A 21 8.82 -25.15 -8.66
N ILE A 22 9.15 -25.74 -9.82
CA ILE A 22 10.54 -26.07 -10.21
C ILE A 22 11.40 -24.81 -10.37
N LEU A 23 10.84 -23.74 -10.97
CA LEU A 23 11.53 -22.46 -11.12
C LEU A 23 11.87 -21.89 -9.73
N PHE A 24 10.89 -21.87 -8.82
CA PHE A 24 11.07 -21.34 -7.48
C PHE A 24 11.99 -22.20 -6.62
N GLU A 25 11.98 -23.52 -6.78
CA GLU A 25 12.94 -24.40 -6.12
C GLU A 25 14.37 -24.09 -6.57
N ARG A 26 14.60 -24.03 -7.89
CA ARG A 26 15.93 -23.69 -8.44
C ARG A 26 16.39 -22.30 -8.02
N MET A 27 15.51 -21.30 -8.11
CA MET A 27 15.83 -19.93 -7.67
C MET A 27 16.07 -19.88 -6.17
N GLY A 28 15.32 -20.65 -5.38
CA GLY A 28 15.51 -20.80 -3.94
C GLY A 28 16.88 -21.38 -3.61
N GLN A 29 17.32 -22.42 -4.33
CA GLN A 29 18.66 -22.99 -4.17
C GLN A 29 19.77 -22.01 -4.53
N VAL A 30 19.62 -21.23 -5.60
CA VAL A 30 20.58 -20.18 -5.98
C VAL A 30 20.64 -19.12 -4.88
N VAL A 31 19.49 -18.59 -4.47
CA VAL A 31 19.39 -17.61 -3.38
C VAL A 31 20.05 -18.15 -2.12
N ALA A 32 19.79 -19.42 -1.76
CA ALA A 32 20.36 -20.10 -0.59
C ALA A 32 21.88 -20.26 -0.61
N ARG A 33 22.54 -20.08 -1.77
CA ARG A 33 24.01 -20.14 -1.92
C ARG A 33 24.66 -18.77 -2.02
N MET A 34 23.89 -17.70 -2.26
CA MET A 34 24.42 -16.33 -2.38
C MET A 34 24.91 -15.80 -1.03
N SER A 35 26.01 -15.03 -1.06
CA SER A 35 26.54 -14.33 0.11
C SER A 35 25.62 -13.16 0.52
N PRO A 36 25.55 -12.77 1.80
CA PRO A 36 24.85 -11.55 2.22
C PRO A 36 25.22 -10.30 1.42
N GLN A 37 26.48 -10.23 0.96
CA GLN A 37 27.04 -9.12 0.20
C GLN A 37 26.46 -9.00 -1.23
N ASP A 38 25.89 -10.10 -1.75
CA ASP A 38 25.30 -10.15 -3.09
C ASP A 38 23.89 -9.55 -3.12
N PHE A 39 23.34 -9.16 -1.97
CA PHE A 39 22.01 -8.59 -1.85
C PHE A 39 22.06 -7.07 -1.66
N SER A 40 21.20 -6.36 -2.40
CA SER A 40 20.84 -5.00 -2.07
C SER A 40 19.57 -4.98 -1.21
N PRO A 41 19.35 -3.93 -0.39
CA PRO A 41 18.12 -3.79 0.40
C PRO A 41 16.85 -3.93 -0.43
N GLN A 42 16.87 -3.43 -1.67
CA GLN A 42 15.75 -3.53 -2.60
C GLN A 42 15.57 -4.97 -3.12
N SER A 43 16.66 -5.63 -3.53
CA SER A 43 16.58 -6.99 -4.08
C SER A 43 16.12 -8.00 -3.04
N ILE A 44 16.57 -7.87 -1.78
CA ILE A 44 16.17 -8.76 -0.70
C ILE A 44 14.72 -8.54 -0.28
N SER A 45 14.25 -7.29 -0.23
CA SER A 45 12.84 -6.97 0.06
C SER A 45 11.90 -7.60 -0.98
N LEU A 46 12.28 -7.55 -2.27
CA LEU A 46 11.56 -8.20 -3.36
C LEU A 46 11.55 -9.72 -3.23
N LEU A 47 12.69 -10.34 -2.89
CA LEU A 47 12.79 -11.78 -2.70
C LEU A 47 11.93 -12.25 -1.52
N CYS A 48 12.00 -11.58 -0.36
CA CYS A 48 11.12 -11.87 0.78
C CYS A 48 9.65 -11.82 0.38
N ARG A 49 9.25 -10.77 -0.35
CA ARG A 49 7.84 -10.61 -0.78
C ARG A 49 7.39 -11.69 -1.74
N SER A 50 8.29 -12.21 -2.53
CA SER A 50 7.98 -13.21 -3.55
C SER A 50 7.89 -14.60 -2.94
N PHE A 51 8.89 -14.99 -2.13
CA PHE A 51 8.88 -16.29 -1.46
C PHE A 51 7.78 -16.43 -0.40
N SER A 52 7.35 -15.33 0.25
CA SER A 52 6.21 -15.37 1.17
C SER A 52 4.87 -15.69 0.52
N LYS A 53 4.70 -15.46 -0.80
CA LYS A 53 3.46 -15.80 -1.51
C LYS A 53 3.36 -17.26 -1.93
N LEU A 54 4.46 -18.01 -1.82
CA LEU A 54 4.62 -19.34 -2.42
C LEU A 54 4.81 -20.43 -1.37
N GLN A 55 4.63 -20.10 -0.09
CA GLN A 55 4.97 -21.00 1.00
C GLN A 55 4.05 -22.22 1.09
N ASP A 56 2.78 -22.04 0.75
CA ASP A 56 1.81 -23.13 0.71
C ASP A 56 2.11 -24.12 -0.44
N GLU A 57 2.89 -23.68 -1.44
CA GLU A 57 3.24 -24.47 -2.62
C GLU A 57 4.63 -25.14 -2.50
N SER A 58 5.47 -24.71 -1.56
CA SER A 58 6.85 -25.23 -1.45
C SER A 58 7.44 -25.13 -0.05
N ARG A 59 7.78 -26.28 0.55
CA ARG A 59 8.55 -26.35 1.82
C ARG A 59 9.89 -25.59 1.72
N SER A 60 10.51 -25.56 0.54
CA SER A 60 11.75 -24.84 0.30
C SER A 60 11.58 -23.32 0.41
N ALA A 61 10.40 -22.78 0.10
CA ALA A 61 10.12 -21.34 0.21
C ALA A 61 10.15 -20.85 1.67
N ARG A 62 9.73 -21.67 2.64
CA ARG A 62 9.87 -21.36 4.07
C ARG A 62 11.33 -21.23 4.50
N VAL A 63 12.18 -22.19 4.10
CA VAL A 63 13.61 -22.19 4.43
C VAL A 63 14.30 -20.98 3.82
N VAL A 64 14.02 -20.70 2.53
CA VAL A 64 14.57 -19.54 1.82
C VAL A 64 14.12 -18.23 2.46
N LEU A 65 12.84 -18.08 2.83
CA LEU A 65 12.36 -16.86 3.49
C LEU A 65 13.06 -16.62 4.83
N ASN A 66 13.17 -17.64 5.69
CA ASN A 66 13.82 -17.47 6.99
C ASN A 66 15.31 -17.10 6.82
N ARG A 67 16.01 -17.69 5.85
CA ARG A 67 17.38 -17.30 5.51
C ARG A 67 17.46 -15.86 5.01
N LEU A 68 16.56 -15.44 4.13
CA LEU A 68 16.53 -14.06 3.64
C LEU A 68 16.33 -13.07 4.79
N LEU A 69 15.44 -13.37 5.73
CA LEU A 69 15.21 -12.51 6.90
C LEU A 69 16.46 -12.41 7.79
N GLN A 70 17.20 -13.51 7.99
CA GLN A 70 18.50 -13.48 8.69
C GLN A 70 19.53 -12.61 7.95
N VAL A 71 19.56 -12.67 6.61
CA VAL A 71 20.42 -11.79 5.82
C VAL A 71 20.01 -10.33 6.02
N VAL A 72 18.71 -9.99 5.93
CA VAL A 72 18.21 -8.62 6.21
C VAL A 72 18.69 -8.14 7.58
N GLU A 73 18.61 -8.97 8.62
CA GLU A 73 19.01 -8.63 9.99
C GLU A 73 20.52 -8.32 10.11
N SER A 74 21.35 -8.87 9.22
CA SER A 74 22.79 -8.65 9.13
C SER A 74 23.21 -7.45 8.25
N MET A 75 22.29 -6.88 7.46
CA MET A 75 22.61 -5.82 6.50
C MET A 75 22.72 -4.44 7.18
N PRO A 76 23.44 -3.48 6.56
CA PRO A 76 23.46 -2.10 7.02
C PRO A 76 22.06 -1.49 7.09
N LYS A 77 21.64 -1.11 8.30
CA LYS A 77 20.29 -0.61 8.61
C LYS A 77 19.85 0.57 7.73
N GLY A 78 20.76 1.49 7.42
CA GLY A 78 20.49 2.67 6.59
C GLY A 78 20.20 2.40 5.11
N GLY A 79 20.38 1.15 4.64
CA GLY A 79 20.14 0.77 3.26
C GLY A 79 18.66 0.69 2.88
N PHE A 80 17.78 0.42 3.84
CA PHE A 80 16.35 0.20 3.59
C PHE A 80 15.55 1.51 3.50
N ASN A 81 14.51 1.51 2.65
CA ASN A 81 13.50 2.56 2.60
C ASN A 81 12.16 2.02 3.15
N LEU A 82 11.17 2.88 3.35
CA LEU A 82 9.88 2.46 3.93
C LEU A 82 9.20 1.37 3.10
N GLN A 83 9.24 1.49 1.77
CA GLN A 83 8.65 0.50 0.88
C GLN A 83 9.29 -0.89 1.06
N GLY A 84 10.63 -0.97 1.10
CA GLY A 84 11.35 -2.23 1.31
C GLY A 84 10.99 -2.86 2.66
N ILE A 85 10.94 -2.04 3.72
CA ILE A 85 10.53 -2.50 5.05
C ILE A 85 9.08 -2.99 5.05
N ALA A 86 8.15 -2.26 4.44
CA ALA A 86 6.75 -2.68 4.29
C ALA A 86 6.64 -4.02 3.56
N MET A 87 7.42 -4.23 2.49
CA MET A 87 7.46 -5.51 1.78
C MET A 87 7.96 -6.65 2.68
N ILE A 88 9.00 -6.42 3.47
CA ILE A 88 9.53 -7.40 4.42
C ILE A 88 8.49 -7.73 5.49
N LEU A 89 7.87 -6.72 6.11
CA LEU A 89 6.82 -6.91 7.12
C LEU A 89 5.63 -7.70 6.58
N ARG A 90 5.15 -7.39 5.36
CA ARG A 90 4.11 -8.19 4.68
C ARG A 90 4.55 -9.64 4.46
N SER A 91 5.84 -9.86 4.23
CA SER A 91 6.40 -11.20 4.04
C SER A 91 6.45 -12.00 5.32
N VAL A 92 6.89 -11.39 6.42
CA VAL A 92 6.88 -12.00 7.76
C VAL A 92 5.46 -12.34 8.18
N HIS A 93 4.51 -11.45 7.91
CA HIS A 93 3.11 -11.68 8.22
C HIS A 93 2.53 -12.87 7.47
N ALA A 94 2.68 -12.88 6.14
CA ALA A 94 2.11 -13.90 5.27
C ALA A 94 2.81 -15.26 5.40
N GLY A 95 4.11 -15.28 5.68
CA GLY A 95 4.88 -16.53 5.73
C GLY A 95 4.84 -17.23 7.10
N ASP A 96 5.08 -18.54 7.09
CA ASP A 96 5.51 -19.36 8.22
C ASP A 96 6.97 -19.01 8.59
N VAL A 97 7.07 -18.05 9.52
CA VAL A 97 8.30 -17.36 9.88
C VAL A 97 8.48 -17.45 11.38
N GLU A 98 9.69 -17.77 11.82
CA GLU A 98 10.02 -17.84 13.25
C GLU A 98 10.10 -16.43 13.86
N ARG A 99 9.72 -16.30 15.14
CA ARG A 99 9.87 -15.08 15.95
C ARG A 99 9.23 -13.84 15.29
N LYS A 100 8.00 -13.97 14.77
CA LYS A 100 7.30 -12.90 14.02
C LYS A 100 7.24 -11.57 14.77
N GLU A 101 6.80 -11.57 16.02
CA GLU A 101 6.63 -10.36 16.84
C GLU A 101 7.96 -9.61 17.07
N GLU A 102 9.03 -10.36 17.27
CA GLU A 102 10.37 -9.79 17.46
C GLU A 102 10.90 -9.19 16.16
N ARG A 103 10.61 -9.84 15.03
CA ARG A 103 10.92 -9.32 13.69
C ARG A 103 10.12 -8.07 13.36
N TYR A 104 8.82 -8.02 13.70
CA TYR A 104 8.03 -6.79 13.57
C TYR A 104 8.66 -5.67 14.38
N SER A 105 8.95 -5.93 15.65
CA SER A 105 9.60 -4.97 16.55
C SER A 105 10.92 -4.47 15.95
N TYR A 106 11.78 -5.37 15.47
CA TYR A 106 13.05 -5.01 14.83
C TYR A 106 12.83 -4.08 13.62
N TYR A 107 11.94 -4.45 12.68
CA TYR A 107 11.71 -3.68 11.46
C TYR A 107 11.06 -2.33 11.73
N PHE A 108 10.16 -2.23 12.71
CA PHE A 108 9.60 -0.94 13.14
C PHE A 108 10.64 -0.06 13.82
N GLN A 109 11.58 -0.63 14.58
CA GLN A 109 12.73 0.12 15.11
C GLN A 109 13.67 0.60 14.00
N LEU A 110 13.82 -0.14 12.90
CA LEU A 110 14.56 0.36 11.73
C LEU A 110 13.89 1.60 11.12
N VAL A 111 12.55 1.63 11.05
CA VAL A 111 11.82 2.81 10.57
C VAL A 111 12.06 4.01 11.48
N LYS A 112 11.93 3.83 12.80
CA LYS A 112 12.16 4.89 13.78
C LYS A 112 13.62 5.36 13.83
N GLY A 113 14.56 4.47 13.50
CA GLY A 113 15.99 4.77 13.42
C GLY A 113 16.47 5.31 12.07
N MET A 114 15.57 5.56 11.11
CA MET A 114 15.97 6.20 9.84
C MET A 114 16.54 7.60 10.09
N SER A 115 17.59 7.96 9.36
CA SER A 115 18.11 9.33 9.42
C SER A 115 17.07 10.34 8.92
N PRO A 116 17.09 11.60 9.40
CA PRO A 116 16.16 12.63 8.95
C PRO A 116 16.14 12.78 7.42
N ALA A 117 17.31 12.85 6.78
CA ALA A 117 17.42 12.93 5.32
C ALA A 117 16.78 11.74 4.60
N LYS A 118 16.92 10.52 5.15
CA LYS A 118 16.31 9.32 4.57
C LYS A 118 14.79 9.36 4.73
N MET A 119 14.29 9.72 5.92
CA MET A 119 12.85 9.86 6.18
C MET A 119 12.22 10.92 5.28
N SER A 120 12.84 12.11 5.15
CA SER A 120 12.34 13.19 4.30
C SER A 120 12.28 12.81 2.81
N SER A 121 13.12 11.88 2.34
CA SER A 121 13.06 11.37 0.96
C SER A 121 11.90 10.39 0.70
N GLN A 122 11.15 9.99 1.74
CA GLN A 122 10.04 9.03 1.58
C GLN A 122 8.79 9.76 1.08
N GLY A 123 8.25 9.27 -0.04
CA GLY A 123 7.05 9.81 -0.68
C GLY A 123 5.75 9.13 -0.23
N PRO A 124 4.59 9.68 -0.67
CA PRO A 124 3.24 9.23 -0.29
C PRO A 124 3.02 7.72 -0.40
N ARG A 125 3.47 7.10 -1.50
CA ARG A 125 3.37 5.66 -1.71
C ARG A 125 3.97 4.86 -0.55
N SER A 126 5.25 5.09 -0.25
CA SER A 126 5.96 4.32 0.78
C SER A 126 5.37 4.54 2.17
N ILE A 127 4.86 5.75 2.44
CA ILE A 127 4.18 6.09 3.69
C ILE A 127 2.85 5.32 3.79
N SER A 128 2.03 5.34 2.75
CA SER A 128 0.76 4.61 2.70
C SER A 128 0.94 3.10 2.85
N GLU A 129 1.99 2.53 2.24
CA GLU A 129 2.33 1.12 2.39
C GLU A 129 2.68 0.75 3.84
N MET A 130 3.26 1.67 4.61
CA MET A 130 3.53 1.45 6.04
C MET A 130 2.26 1.52 6.89
N PHE A 131 1.36 2.48 6.61
CA PHE A 131 0.07 2.55 7.30
C PHE A 131 -0.76 1.29 7.07
N GLU A 132 -0.83 0.80 5.83
CA GLU A 132 -1.52 -0.45 5.50
C GLU A 132 -0.92 -1.65 6.26
N VAL A 133 0.41 -1.69 6.39
CA VAL A 133 1.09 -2.73 7.15
C VAL A 133 0.75 -2.65 8.64
N LEU A 134 0.77 -1.46 9.23
CA LEU A 134 0.43 -1.27 10.64
C LEU A 134 -1.01 -1.71 10.91
N GLU A 135 -1.96 -1.25 10.11
CA GLU A 135 -3.38 -1.63 10.21
C GLU A 135 -3.56 -3.14 10.09
N LYS A 136 -2.97 -3.77 9.06
CA LYS A 136 -3.08 -5.21 8.84
C LYS A 136 -2.49 -6.05 9.97
N LEU A 137 -1.40 -5.59 10.56
CA LEU A 137 -0.77 -6.23 11.71
C LEU A 137 -1.47 -5.91 13.04
N ASN A 138 -2.42 -4.97 13.03
CA ASN A 138 -2.97 -4.34 14.23
C ASN A 138 -1.86 -3.87 15.20
N TRP A 139 -0.75 -3.37 14.65
CA TRP A 139 0.44 -3.01 15.43
C TRP A 139 0.34 -1.55 15.90
N GLN A 140 0.02 -1.36 17.16
CA GLN A 140 -0.15 -0.04 17.75
C GLN A 140 1.17 0.48 18.34
N ASP A 141 1.85 1.34 17.58
CA ASP A 141 3.02 2.10 18.04
C ASP A 141 2.77 3.59 17.78
N GLN A 142 2.40 4.33 18.83
CA GLN A 142 2.05 5.74 18.74
C GLN A 142 3.23 6.59 18.21
N SER A 143 4.46 6.28 18.63
CA SER A 143 5.64 7.03 18.18
C SER A 143 5.87 6.88 16.68
N LEU A 144 5.64 5.67 16.15
CA LEU A 144 5.74 5.38 14.73
C LEU A 144 4.59 6.00 13.93
N LEU A 145 3.36 5.93 14.43
CA LEU A 145 2.20 6.55 13.79
C LEU A 145 2.37 8.07 13.69
N LEU A 146 2.89 8.72 14.73
CA LEU A 146 3.21 10.16 14.72
C LEU A 146 4.31 10.49 13.70
N LEU A 147 5.39 9.70 13.67
CA LEU A 147 6.48 9.87 12.71
C LEU A 147 5.98 9.78 11.26
N LEU A 148 5.16 8.77 10.94
CA LEU A 148 4.59 8.59 9.61
C LEU A 148 3.56 9.66 9.26
N SER A 149 2.76 10.11 10.23
CA SER A 149 1.78 11.19 10.05
C SER A 149 2.48 12.51 9.74
N GLN A 150 3.51 12.86 10.51
CA GLN A 150 4.33 14.04 10.26
C GLN A 150 4.95 13.99 8.87
N ARG A 151 5.53 12.84 8.50
CA ARG A 151 6.12 12.68 7.18
C ARG A 151 5.07 12.80 6.06
N ALA A 152 3.86 12.29 6.25
CA ALA A 152 2.77 12.44 5.30
C ALA A 152 2.42 13.93 5.08
N ILE A 153 2.30 14.72 6.16
CA ILE A 153 1.99 16.15 6.10
C ILE A 153 3.07 16.95 5.35
N GLU A 154 4.33 16.52 5.44
CA GLU A 154 5.46 17.16 4.76
C GLU A 154 5.64 16.75 3.28
N THR A 155 4.71 15.96 2.72
CA THR A 155 4.73 15.63 1.28
C THR A 155 3.89 16.62 0.48
N GLU A 156 4.18 16.75 -0.80
CA GLU A 156 3.38 17.57 -1.71
C GLU A 156 1.99 16.96 -1.91
N GLU A 157 0.95 17.77 -1.76
CA GLU A 157 -0.46 17.32 -1.80
C GLU A 157 -0.82 16.69 -3.16
N TYR A 158 -0.30 17.23 -4.26
CA TYR A 158 -0.54 16.70 -5.61
C TYR A 158 0.15 15.35 -5.89
N ALA A 159 1.06 14.90 -5.02
CA ALA A 159 1.76 13.63 -5.19
C ALA A 159 0.97 12.43 -4.67
N TRP A 160 -0.21 12.63 -4.08
CA TRP A 160 -1.03 11.57 -3.51
C TRP A 160 -1.99 10.95 -4.54
N MET A 161 -2.08 9.63 -4.54
CA MET A 161 -3.10 8.87 -5.28
C MET A 161 -4.28 8.51 -4.36
N PRO A 162 -5.50 8.32 -4.91
CA PRO A 162 -6.66 7.88 -4.15
C PRO A 162 -6.40 6.70 -3.21
N THR A 163 -5.78 5.65 -3.72
CA THR A 163 -5.49 4.42 -2.95
C THR A 163 -4.57 4.65 -1.77
N TRP A 164 -3.62 5.57 -1.90
CA TRP A 164 -2.68 5.91 -0.83
C TRP A 164 -3.37 6.72 0.26
N VAL A 165 -4.24 7.66 -0.11
CA VAL A 165 -5.07 8.41 0.84
C VAL A 165 -5.99 7.47 1.61
N VAL A 166 -6.69 6.57 0.91
CA VAL A 166 -7.57 5.57 1.54
C VAL A 166 -6.80 4.71 2.55
N ALA A 167 -5.61 4.22 2.19
CA ALA A 167 -4.80 3.40 3.10
C ALA A 167 -4.41 4.16 4.39
N VAL A 168 -4.03 5.43 4.27
CA VAL A 168 -3.70 6.24 5.46
C VAL A 168 -4.96 6.52 6.29
N LEU A 169 -6.08 6.91 5.67
CA LEU A 169 -7.32 7.21 6.39
C LEU A 169 -7.93 5.98 7.05
N SER A 170 -7.88 4.80 6.41
CA SER A 170 -8.35 3.55 7.01
C SER A 170 -7.55 3.20 8.26
N ALA A 171 -6.21 3.22 8.16
CA ALA A 171 -5.34 2.99 9.30
C ALA A 171 -5.53 4.06 10.39
N ALA A 172 -5.66 5.33 10.02
CA ALA A 172 -5.86 6.43 10.95
C ALA A 172 -7.20 6.33 11.70
N ARG A 173 -8.27 5.85 11.03
CA ARG A 173 -9.53 5.47 11.67
C ARG A 173 -9.33 4.32 12.64
N HIS A 174 -8.70 3.24 12.19
CA HIS A 174 -8.45 2.02 12.97
C HIS A 174 -7.69 2.30 14.27
N PHE A 175 -6.71 3.21 14.22
CA PHE A 175 -5.91 3.61 15.39
C PHE A 175 -6.43 4.87 16.12
N GLY A 176 -7.57 5.42 15.71
CA GLY A 176 -8.17 6.59 16.37
C GLY A 176 -7.36 7.89 16.26
N LEU A 177 -6.57 8.07 15.19
CA LEU A 177 -5.70 9.22 14.99
C LEU A 177 -6.44 10.53 14.68
N ILE A 178 -7.72 10.47 14.33
CA ILE A 178 -8.56 11.64 13.98
C ILE A 178 -8.46 12.75 15.03
N ARG A 179 -8.48 12.38 16.31
CA ARG A 179 -8.46 13.33 17.42
C ARG A 179 -7.07 13.90 17.69
N THR A 180 -6.02 13.15 17.38
CA THR A 180 -4.65 13.48 17.75
C THR A 180 -3.84 14.05 16.59
N GLN A 181 -4.30 13.89 15.35
CA GLN A 181 -3.59 14.30 14.13
C GLN A 181 -4.50 15.07 13.14
N PRO A 182 -5.24 16.12 13.55
CA PRO A 182 -6.16 16.83 12.65
C PRO A 182 -5.47 17.41 11.39
N LEU A 183 -4.19 17.78 11.51
CA LEU A 183 -3.39 18.27 10.37
C LEU A 183 -3.18 17.21 9.28
N LEU A 184 -3.10 15.92 9.66
CA LEU A 184 -3.02 14.83 8.69
C LEU A 184 -4.30 14.76 7.84
N PHE A 185 -5.47 14.84 8.48
CA PHE A 185 -6.76 14.78 7.80
C PHE A 185 -6.97 15.98 6.88
N ALA A 186 -6.63 17.19 7.35
CA ALA A 186 -6.69 18.40 6.53
C ALA A 186 -5.75 18.30 5.31
N HIS A 187 -4.53 17.78 5.51
CA HIS A 187 -3.58 17.55 4.43
C HIS A 187 -4.12 16.56 3.38
N LEU A 188 -4.64 15.43 3.83
CA LEU A 188 -5.18 14.40 2.95
C LEU A 188 -6.44 14.88 2.22
N ALA A 189 -7.31 15.68 2.85
CA ALA A 189 -8.45 16.30 2.19
C ALA A 189 -7.99 17.24 1.05
N ARG A 190 -7.01 18.11 1.29
CA ARG A 190 -6.43 18.95 0.22
C ARG A 190 -5.76 18.12 -0.86
N ALA A 191 -5.05 17.06 -0.49
CA ALA A 191 -4.47 16.11 -1.43
C ALA A 191 -5.54 15.48 -2.34
N VAL A 192 -6.70 15.10 -1.80
CA VAL A 192 -7.83 14.61 -2.61
C VAL A 192 -8.37 15.67 -3.55
N GLN A 193 -8.49 16.93 -3.12
CA GLN A 193 -8.90 18.05 -3.99
C GLN A 193 -7.93 18.26 -5.17
N HIS A 194 -6.66 17.87 -5.03
CA HIS A 194 -5.67 17.89 -6.11
C HIS A 194 -5.77 16.69 -7.07
N ILE A 195 -6.51 15.63 -6.72
CA ILE A 195 -6.76 14.49 -7.59
C ILE A 195 -7.68 14.96 -8.71
N LYS A 196 -7.13 15.09 -9.91
CA LYS A 196 -7.88 15.53 -11.08
C LYS A 196 -8.32 14.32 -11.90
N PRO A 197 -9.49 14.40 -12.55
CA PRO A 197 -9.87 13.44 -13.57
C PRO A 197 -8.77 13.38 -14.65
N THR A 198 -8.36 12.18 -15.03
CA THR A 198 -7.56 11.98 -16.24
C THR A 198 -8.38 12.48 -17.43
N ARG A 199 -7.85 13.46 -18.19
CA ARG A 199 -8.53 14.00 -19.38
C ARG A 199 -8.85 12.86 -20.34
N PRO A 200 -10.13 12.61 -20.72
CA PRO A 200 -10.45 11.63 -21.73
C PRO A 200 -10.52 12.32 -23.10
N PHE A 201 -9.40 12.82 -23.63
CA PHE A 201 -9.39 13.29 -25.03
C PHE A 201 -8.07 12.97 -25.72
N HIS A 202 -8.21 12.15 -26.77
CA HIS A 202 -7.26 11.70 -27.79
C HIS A 202 -6.50 10.38 -27.53
N GLN A 203 -7.05 9.30 -28.11
CA GLN A 203 -6.38 8.22 -28.85
C GLN A 203 -5.21 7.43 -28.23
N ASP A 204 -4.81 7.67 -26.99
CA ASP A 204 -3.78 6.85 -26.34
C ASP A 204 -4.40 5.77 -25.43
N PRO A 205 -3.77 4.58 -25.33
CA PRO A 205 -4.17 3.58 -24.36
C PRO A 205 -4.03 4.14 -22.94
N PRO A 206 -4.81 3.61 -21.98
CA PRO A 206 -4.81 4.08 -20.61
C PRO A 206 -3.38 4.27 -20.06
N THR A 207 -3.02 5.49 -19.67
CA THR A 207 -1.72 5.81 -19.09
C THR A 207 -1.82 5.83 -17.57
N ILE A 208 -1.09 4.91 -16.93
CA ILE A 208 -0.41 4.79 -15.61
C ILE A 208 -0.54 5.92 -14.54
N HIS A 209 -1.11 7.10 -14.83
CA HIS A 209 -1.62 8.12 -13.91
C HIS A 209 -3.11 7.93 -13.56
N GLU A 210 -3.66 6.75 -13.87
CA GLU A 210 -5.05 6.38 -13.74
C GLU A 210 -5.38 5.76 -12.39
N PHE A 211 -6.25 6.43 -11.64
CA PHE A 211 -7.07 5.75 -10.66
C PHE A 211 -8.33 5.22 -11.34
N SER A 212 -8.83 4.09 -10.86
CA SER A 212 -10.04 3.45 -11.34
C SER A 212 -11.27 3.95 -10.60
N ILE A 213 -12.45 3.60 -11.10
CA ILE A 213 -13.70 3.87 -10.40
C ILE A 213 -13.77 3.21 -9.02
N ARG A 214 -13.07 2.09 -8.84
CA ARG A 214 -12.95 1.40 -7.54
C ARG A 214 -12.22 2.26 -6.53
N ASP A 215 -11.20 2.99 -6.98
CA ASP A 215 -10.40 3.84 -6.12
C ASP A 215 -11.19 5.08 -5.68
N LEU A 216 -12.02 5.64 -6.58
CA LEU A 216 -12.98 6.68 -6.22
C LEU A 216 -14.07 6.18 -5.26
N ALA A 217 -14.61 4.99 -5.49
CA ALA A 217 -15.61 4.41 -4.59
C ALA A 217 -15.02 4.16 -3.20
N ALA A 218 -13.77 3.72 -3.10
CA ALA A 218 -13.05 3.54 -1.84
C ALA A 218 -12.78 4.88 -1.13
N LEU A 219 -12.47 5.95 -1.88
CA LEU A 219 -12.40 7.30 -1.32
C LEU A 219 -13.76 7.75 -0.76
N ALA A 220 -14.85 7.58 -1.51
CA ALA A 220 -16.19 7.92 -1.04
C ALA A 220 -16.54 7.13 0.24
N ASP A 221 -16.22 5.83 0.28
CA ASP A 221 -16.44 4.97 1.44
C ASP A 221 -15.72 5.46 2.69
N VAL A 222 -14.41 5.76 2.59
CA VAL A 222 -13.64 6.20 3.76
C VAL A 222 -14.10 7.57 4.28
N TYR A 223 -14.45 8.50 3.39
CA TYR A 223 -14.99 9.81 3.77
C TYR A 223 -16.46 9.76 4.20
N SER A 224 -17.18 8.65 3.97
CA SER A 224 -18.54 8.47 4.51
C SER A 224 -18.56 8.22 6.02
N ASP A 225 -17.40 8.01 6.64
CA ASP A 225 -17.28 7.86 8.08
C ASP A 225 -17.57 9.20 8.78
N PRO A 226 -18.52 9.26 9.75
CA PRO A 226 -18.86 10.50 10.43
C PRO A 226 -17.69 11.20 11.11
N MET A 227 -16.62 10.47 11.45
CA MET A 227 -15.43 11.05 12.07
C MET A 227 -14.44 11.65 11.05
N ILE A 228 -14.54 11.29 9.77
CA ILE A 228 -13.65 11.73 8.68
C ILE A 228 -14.38 12.65 7.69
N PHE A 229 -15.71 12.65 7.74
CA PHE A 229 -16.58 13.31 6.78
C PHE A 229 -16.15 14.74 6.44
N ASP A 230 -16.03 14.99 5.14
CA ASP A 230 -15.77 16.29 4.55
C ASP A 230 -16.69 16.45 3.33
N GLU A 231 -17.65 17.36 3.43
CA GLU A 231 -18.65 17.62 2.40
C GLU A 231 -18.00 18.03 1.07
N SER A 232 -16.92 18.83 1.11
CA SER A 232 -16.24 19.29 -0.11
C SER A 232 -15.66 18.15 -0.93
N ILE A 233 -15.28 17.06 -0.26
CA ILE A 233 -14.74 15.86 -0.89
C ILE A 233 -15.82 15.10 -1.64
N PHE A 234 -17.05 15.04 -1.13
CA PHE A 234 -18.16 14.39 -1.82
C PHE A 234 -18.52 15.12 -3.12
N TRP A 235 -18.54 16.45 -3.11
CA TRP A 235 -18.74 17.25 -4.33
C TRP A 235 -17.63 17.01 -5.36
N HIS A 236 -16.38 16.94 -4.91
CA HIS A 236 -15.23 16.66 -5.78
C HIS A 236 -15.28 15.23 -6.36
N VAL A 237 -15.52 14.22 -5.51
CA VAL A 237 -15.65 12.82 -5.95
C VAL A 237 -16.81 12.67 -6.93
N ALA A 238 -17.95 13.32 -6.70
CA ALA A 238 -19.06 13.34 -7.66
C ALA A 238 -18.66 13.94 -9.00
N ALA A 239 -18.00 15.10 -8.99
CA ALA A 239 -17.55 15.77 -10.21
C ALA A 239 -16.56 14.90 -11.02
N ILE A 240 -15.69 14.13 -10.35
CA ILE A 240 -14.81 13.18 -11.03
C ILE A 240 -15.62 11.97 -11.54
N ALA A 241 -16.50 11.41 -10.72
CA ALA A 241 -17.32 10.24 -11.05
C ALA A 241 -18.18 10.45 -12.30
N GLN A 242 -18.70 11.67 -12.51
CA GLN A 242 -19.47 12.05 -13.70
C GLN A 242 -18.66 12.01 -15.01
N GLN A 243 -17.33 11.98 -14.94
CA GLN A 243 -16.46 11.94 -16.12
C GLN A 243 -16.13 10.52 -16.58
N PHE A 244 -16.44 9.50 -15.76
CA PHE A 244 -16.24 8.10 -16.13
C PHE A 244 -17.41 7.61 -17.00
N PRO A 245 -17.16 7.05 -18.20
CA PRO A 245 -18.21 6.41 -18.98
C PRO A 245 -18.86 5.25 -18.22
N GLU A 246 -20.18 5.05 -18.42
CA GLU A 246 -20.97 4.00 -17.76
C GLU A 246 -20.31 2.61 -17.78
N ARG A 247 -19.69 2.23 -18.91
CA ARG A 247 -19.01 0.94 -19.07
C ARG A 247 -17.87 0.66 -18.08
N TYR A 248 -17.34 1.68 -17.40
CA TYR A 248 -16.28 1.50 -16.39
C TYR A 248 -16.83 1.23 -15.01
N TRP A 249 -18.14 1.46 -14.77
CA TRP A 249 -18.78 1.19 -13.49
C TRP A 249 -19.09 -0.30 -13.35
N ASP A 250 -18.35 -0.97 -12.46
CA ASP A 250 -18.80 -2.25 -11.94
C ASP A 250 -19.84 -2.05 -10.83
N ALA A 251 -20.76 -3.01 -10.69
CA ALA A 251 -21.88 -2.93 -9.74
C ALA A 251 -21.41 -2.73 -8.29
N SER A 252 -20.25 -3.27 -7.92
CA SER A 252 -19.69 -3.12 -6.58
C SER A 252 -19.28 -1.67 -6.33
N SER A 253 -18.55 -1.06 -7.27
CA SER A 253 -18.06 0.32 -7.16
C SER A 253 -19.21 1.31 -7.15
N LEU A 254 -20.22 1.11 -8.03
CA LEU A 254 -21.42 1.93 -8.06
C LEU A 254 -22.18 1.84 -6.74
N THR A 255 -22.41 0.61 -6.24
CA THR A 255 -23.12 0.39 -4.97
C THR A 255 -22.39 1.04 -3.80
N THR A 256 -21.07 0.88 -3.71
CA THR A 256 -20.27 1.50 -2.65
C THR A 256 -20.38 3.02 -2.71
N CYS A 257 -20.21 3.61 -3.90
CA CYS A 257 -20.32 5.05 -4.07
C CYS A 257 -21.71 5.55 -3.65
N LEU A 258 -22.79 4.95 -4.17
CA LEU A 258 -24.17 5.33 -3.83
C LEU A 258 -24.47 5.21 -2.33
N LYS A 259 -24.02 4.13 -1.67
CA LYS A 259 -24.17 3.96 -0.22
C LYS A 259 -23.46 5.09 0.55
N SER A 260 -22.26 5.47 0.13
CA SER A 260 -21.51 6.55 0.75
C SER A 260 -22.23 7.89 0.64
N PHE A 261 -22.73 8.23 -0.55
CA PHE A 261 -23.48 9.48 -0.79
C PHE A 261 -24.80 9.51 -0.03
N TYR A 262 -25.54 8.39 -0.02
CA TYR A 262 -26.77 8.27 0.74
C TYR A 262 -26.53 8.42 2.25
N LYS A 263 -25.51 7.74 2.78
CA LYS A 263 -25.15 7.77 4.21
C LYS A 263 -24.81 9.18 4.71
N THR A 264 -24.23 10.01 3.86
CA THR A 264 -23.84 11.39 4.19
C THR A 264 -24.91 12.42 3.85
N GLY A 265 -26.07 11.99 3.34
CA GLY A 265 -27.14 12.89 2.90
C GLY A 265 -26.80 13.72 1.66
N GLN A 266 -25.70 13.40 0.99
CA GLN A 266 -25.24 14.06 -0.23
C GLN A 266 -26.02 13.48 -1.41
N ASN A 267 -27.22 14.01 -1.64
CA ASN A 267 -28.09 13.58 -2.72
C ASN A 267 -27.71 14.25 -4.04
N ASP A 268 -26.67 13.73 -4.72
CA ASP A 268 -26.38 14.17 -6.08
C ASP A 268 -27.29 13.42 -7.08
N MET A 269 -28.31 14.12 -7.60
CA MET A 269 -29.22 13.62 -8.64
C MET A 269 -28.51 13.03 -9.87
N PHE A 270 -27.27 13.42 -10.16
CA PHE A 270 -26.50 12.84 -11.27
C PHE A 270 -26.01 11.43 -10.97
N MET A 271 -25.63 11.11 -9.73
CA MET A 271 -25.30 9.73 -9.35
C MET A 271 -26.54 8.82 -9.49
N TYR A 272 -27.74 9.39 -9.36
CA TYR A 272 -29.00 8.69 -9.64
C TYR A 272 -29.34 8.54 -11.13
N LYS A 273 -28.55 9.11 -12.07
CA LYS A 273 -28.74 8.88 -13.51
C LYS A 273 -28.15 7.55 -14.00
N TYR A 274 -27.35 6.88 -13.17
CA TYR A 274 -26.88 5.52 -13.42
C TYR A 274 -27.93 4.44 -13.03
N PHE A 275 -29.17 4.84 -12.73
CA PHE A 275 -30.35 3.96 -12.56
C PHE A 275 -31.18 3.87 -13.83
#